data_AF-A0A8T1TD81-F1
#
_entry.id   AF-A0A8T1TD81-F1
#
_cell.length_a   1.000
_cell.length_b   1.000
_cell.length_c   1.000
_cell.angle_alpha   90.00
_cell.angle_beta   90.00
_cell.angle_gamma   90.00
#
_symmetry.space_group_name_H-M   'P 1'
#
loop_
_entity.id
_entity.type
_entity.pdbx_description
1 polymer ?
#
loop_
_entity_poly.entity_id
_entity_poly.type
_entity_poly.pdbx_seq_one_letter_code
_entity_poly.pdbx_strand_id
1 'polypeptide(L)'
;MTAFGAFLHKGSFCRNYFNLLDLLVVGVSLVSFGIQSSAISVVKILRVLRVLRPLRAINRAKGLKHVVQCVFVAIRTIGNIMIVTTLLQFMFACIGVQLFKGKFYRCTDEAKQNPEDCRGIFIVYKDGDVDNPMVRERVWQNSDFNFDNVLSAMMALFTVSTFEGWPALLYKAIDSNAENIGPVYNYRVEISIFFIIYIIIIAFFMMNIFVGFVIVTFQEQGEQEYKNCELDKNQRQCVEYALKARPLRRYIPKNPYQYKFWYMVNST
;
A
#
# COMPACT_ATOMS: atom_id res chain seq x y z
N MET A 1 29.33 -18.22 -12.15
CA MET A 1 30.59 -17.48 -11.91
C MET A 1 31.67 -17.82 -12.92
N THR A 2 31.84 -19.09 -13.31
CA THR A 2 32.81 -19.52 -14.34
C THR A 2 32.55 -18.94 -15.73
N ALA A 3 31.29 -18.79 -16.15
CA ALA A 3 30.95 -18.26 -17.48
C ALA A 3 31.08 -16.72 -17.63
N PHE A 4 30.82 -15.95 -16.57
CA PHE A 4 30.74 -14.47 -16.63
C PHE A 4 31.86 -13.75 -15.87
N GLY A 5 32.70 -14.47 -15.12
CA GLY A 5 33.64 -13.89 -14.16
C GLY A 5 32.94 -13.34 -12.90
N ALA A 6 33.68 -13.22 -11.81
CA ALA A 6 33.12 -12.82 -10.51
C ALA A 6 32.93 -11.29 -10.38
N PHE A 7 34.00 -10.49 -10.57
CA PHE A 7 33.98 -9.05 -10.22
C PHE A 7 34.62 -8.09 -11.25
N LEU A 8 35.62 -8.51 -12.03
CA LEU A 8 36.43 -7.55 -12.82
C LEU A 8 35.75 -7.00 -14.09
N HIS A 9 34.93 -7.80 -14.79
CA HIS A 9 34.39 -7.40 -16.10
C HIS A 9 33.07 -6.61 -15.98
N LYS A 10 32.76 -5.73 -16.96
CA LYS A 10 31.49 -4.97 -17.00
C LYS A 10 30.25 -5.89 -17.07
N GLY A 11 30.40 -7.11 -17.56
CA GLY A 11 29.38 -8.17 -17.57
C GLY A 11 29.51 -9.21 -16.47
N SER A 12 30.26 -8.91 -15.40
CA SER A 12 30.51 -9.87 -14.31
C SER A 12 29.26 -10.19 -13.50
N PHE A 13 29.23 -11.41 -12.96
CA PHE A 13 28.04 -11.97 -12.31
C PHE A 13 27.53 -11.10 -11.16
N CYS A 14 28.42 -10.61 -10.29
CA CYS A 14 28.05 -9.85 -9.09
C CYS A 14 27.64 -8.40 -9.36
N ARG A 15 27.83 -7.89 -10.58
CA ARG A 15 27.50 -6.51 -10.94
C ARG A 15 26.04 -6.33 -11.40
N ASN A 16 25.35 -7.43 -11.69
CA ASN A 16 23.92 -7.44 -11.97
C ASN A 16 23.12 -7.63 -10.68
N TYR A 17 22.25 -6.67 -10.33
CA TYR A 17 21.42 -6.69 -9.11
C TYR A 17 20.61 -7.99 -8.94
N PHE A 18 20.08 -8.56 -10.02
CA PHE A 18 19.29 -9.80 -9.95
C PHE A 18 20.14 -11.04 -9.67
N ASN A 19 21.39 -11.06 -10.16
CA ASN A 19 22.33 -12.15 -9.90
C ASN A 19 22.92 -12.05 -8.48
N LEU A 20 23.07 -10.83 -7.96
CA LEU A 20 23.46 -10.58 -6.57
C LEU A 20 22.39 -11.07 -5.59
N LEU A 21 21.10 -10.89 -5.89
CA LEU A 21 20.01 -11.46 -5.11
C LEU A 21 20.08 -12.99 -5.08
N ASP A 22 20.35 -13.62 -6.23
CA ASP A 22 20.46 -15.09 -6.29
C ASP A 22 21.66 -15.61 -5.48
N LEU A 23 22.80 -14.91 -5.53
CA LEU A 23 23.97 -15.17 -4.69
C LEU A 23 23.62 -15.06 -3.20
N LEU A 24 22.93 -13.99 -2.79
CA LEU A 24 22.52 -13.75 -1.42
C LEU A 24 21.62 -14.87 -0.91
N VAL A 25 20.62 -15.28 -1.70
CA VAL A 25 19.68 -16.34 -1.32
C VAL A 25 20.37 -17.69 -1.14
N VAL A 26 21.30 -18.03 -2.03
CA VAL A 26 22.11 -19.25 -1.91
C VAL A 26 23.03 -19.17 -0.69
N GLY A 27 23.70 -18.03 -0.48
CA GLY A 27 24.58 -17.79 0.67
C GLY A 27 23.86 -17.93 2.01
N VAL A 28 22.71 -17.26 2.17
CA VAL A 28 21.85 -17.37 3.37
C VAL A 28 21.41 -18.82 3.62
N SER A 29 21.12 -19.56 2.54
CA SER A 29 20.70 -20.96 2.64
C SER A 29 21.80 -21.86 3.17
N LEU A 30 23.04 -21.67 2.71
CA LEU A 30 24.24 -22.39 3.14
C LEU A 30 24.62 -22.06 4.59
N VAL A 31 24.65 -20.77 4.95
CA VAL A 31 24.95 -20.32 6.32
C VAL A 31 23.96 -20.91 7.32
N SER A 32 22.66 -20.89 7.00
CA SER A 32 21.65 -21.48 7.88
C SER A 32 21.63 -23.01 7.87
N PHE A 33 22.34 -23.69 6.96
CA PHE A 33 22.56 -25.14 7.02
C PHE A 33 23.74 -25.49 7.94
N GLY A 34 24.82 -24.71 7.89
CA GLY A 34 26.00 -24.90 8.74
C GLY A 34 25.79 -24.53 10.22
N ILE A 35 24.85 -23.64 10.53
CA ILE A 35 24.54 -23.24 11.90
C ILE A 35 23.30 -24.02 12.40
N GLN A 36 23.53 -25.19 13.02
CA GLN A 36 22.49 -26.01 13.65
C GLN A 36 22.03 -25.49 15.02
N SER A 37 22.74 -24.53 15.63
CA SER A 37 22.36 -23.98 16.93
C SER A 37 21.10 -23.12 16.81
N SER A 38 20.00 -23.59 17.38
CA SER A 38 18.69 -22.92 17.46
C SER A 38 18.66 -21.71 18.42
N ALA A 39 19.75 -21.45 19.14
CA ALA A 39 19.81 -20.48 20.23
C ALA A 39 20.07 -19.02 19.80
N ILE A 40 20.48 -18.76 18.56
CA ILE A 40 20.85 -17.40 18.13
C ILE A 40 19.67 -16.76 17.37
N SER A 41 19.18 -15.62 17.86
CA SER A 41 18.13 -14.79 17.21
C SER A 41 18.44 -14.47 15.74
N VAL A 42 19.72 -14.33 15.40
CA VAL A 42 20.23 -14.12 14.03
C VAL A 42 19.89 -15.30 13.10
N VAL A 43 19.92 -16.55 13.58
CA VAL A 43 19.57 -17.72 12.75
C VAL A 43 18.09 -17.72 12.38
N LYS A 44 17.22 -17.19 13.25
CA LYS A 44 15.79 -17.01 12.92
C LYS A 44 15.61 -16.04 11.75
N ILE A 45 16.33 -14.92 11.73
CA ILE A 45 16.29 -13.93 10.63
C ILE A 45 16.81 -14.56 9.32
N LEU A 46 17.92 -15.30 9.36
CA LEU A 46 18.46 -15.99 8.18
C LEU A 46 17.48 -17.02 7.60
N ARG A 47 16.68 -17.68 8.45
CA ARG A 47 15.62 -18.58 7.99
C ARG A 47 14.49 -17.83 7.28
N VAL A 48 14.09 -16.65 7.78
CA VAL A 48 13.08 -15.79 7.14
C VAL A 48 13.55 -15.31 5.77
N LEU A 49 14.82 -14.91 5.63
CA LEU A 49 15.39 -14.44 4.35
C LEU A 49 15.33 -15.49 3.22
N ARG A 50 15.18 -16.78 3.53
CA ARG A 50 14.94 -17.82 2.52
C ARG A 50 13.61 -17.62 1.76
N VAL A 51 12.67 -16.84 2.30
CA VAL A 51 11.42 -16.46 1.62
C VAL A 51 11.66 -15.64 0.35
N LEU A 52 12.86 -15.05 0.19
CA LEU A 52 13.24 -14.29 -1.01
C LEU A 52 13.52 -15.19 -2.23
N ARG A 53 13.58 -16.53 -2.07
CA ARG A 53 13.84 -17.49 -3.17
C ARG A 53 12.94 -17.28 -4.40
N PRO A 54 11.61 -17.08 -4.30
CA PRO A 54 10.75 -16.87 -5.45
C PRO A 54 11.10 -15.62 -6.26
N LEU A 55 11.74 -14.60 -5.68
CA LEU A 55 12.14 -13.38 -6.40
C LEU A 55 13.14 -13.67 -7.52
N ARG A 56 13.88 -14.80 -7.48
CA ARG A 56 14.73 -15.24 -8.61
C ARG A 56 13.93 -15.52 -9.88
N ALA A 57 12.63 -15.82 -9.76
CA ALA A 57 11.75 -16.05 -10.90
C ALA A 57 11.56 -14.78 -11.74
N ILE A 58 11.65 -13.59 -11.13
CA ILE A 58 11.61 -12.30 -11.83
C ILE A 58 12.71 -12.22 -12.90
N ASN A 59 13.91 -12.72 -12.61
CA ASN A 59 15.02 -12.71 -13.57
C ASN A 59 14.84 -13.76 -14.69
N ARG A 60 14.09 -14.83 -14.44
CA ARG A 60 13.84 -15.91 -15.41
C ARG A 60 12.68 -15.56 -16.36
N ALA A 61 11.65 -14.88 -15.87
CA ALA A 61 10.48 -14.50 -16.66
C ALA A 61 10.64 -13.08 -17.25
N LYS A 62 10.86 -13.01 -18.57
CA LYS A 62 11.04 -11.74 -19.30
C LYS A 62 9.88 -10.76 -19.08
N GLY A 63 8.63 -11.24 -19.05
CA GLY A 63 7.45 -10.42 -18.79
C GLY A 63 7.45 -9.78 -17.41
N LEU A 64 7.75 -10.55 -16.35
CA LEU A 64 7.78 -10.05 -14.98
C LEU A 64 8.91 -9.03 -14.76
N LYS A 65 10.06 -9.26 -15.38
CA LYS A 65 11.18 -8.31 -15.37
C LYS A 65 10.78 -6.96 -15.97
N HIS A 66 10.04 -6.97 -17.08
CA HIS A 66 9.56 -5.74 -17.71
C HIS A 66 8.59 -4.98 -16.80
N VAL A 67 7.64 -5.69 -16.18
CA VAL A 67 6.67 -5.07 -15.24
C VAL A 67 7.38 -4.41 -14.05
N VAL A 68 8.34 -5.11 -13.42
CA VAL A 68 9.11 -4.55 -12.28
C VAL A 68 9.91 -3.31 -12.71
N GLN A 69 10.47 -3.31 -13.93
CA GLN A 69 11.18 -2.15 -14.44
C GLN A 69 10.25 -0.94 -14.65
N CYS A 70 9.04 -1.14 -15.18
CA CYS A 70 8.03 -0.08 -15.29
C CYS A 70 7.67 0.49 -13.90
N VAL A 71 7.53 -0.36 -12.88
CA VAL A 71 7.26 0.09 -11.50
C VAL A 71 8.38 0.98 -10.96
N PHE A 72 9.65 0.61 -11.17
CA PHE A 72 10.78 1.44 -10.74
C PHE A 72 10.82 2.81 -11.43
N VAL A 73 10.47 2.87 -12.71
CA VAL A 73 10.39 4.14 -13.45
C VAL A 73 9.26 5.01 -12.90
N ALA A 74 8.09 4.42 -12.67
CA ALA A 74 6.94 5.10 -12.07
C ALA A 74 7.20 5.63 -10.65
N ILE A 75 7.93 4.87 -9.81
CA ILE A 75 8.27 5.33 -8.45
C ILE A 75 9.14 6.59 -8.50
N ARG A 76 10.07 6.69 -9.47
CA ARG A 76 10.94 7.86 -9.61
C ARG A 76 10.16 9.12 -10.02
N THR A 77 9.10 8.98 -10.81
CA THR A 77 8.29 10.12 -11.26
C THR A 77 7.32 10.59 -10.17
N ILE A 78 6.72 9.66 -9.42
CA ILE A 78 5.77 9.96 -8.33
C ILE A 78 6.50 10.40 -7.04
N GLY A 79 7.79 10.11 -6.92
CA GLY A 79 8.59 10.38 -5.73
C GLY A 79 8.44 11.81 -5.19
N ASN A 80 8.37 12.82 -6.08
CA ASN A 80 8.18 14.21 -5.66
C ASN A 80 6.85 14.43 -4.92
N ILE A 81 5.75 13.88 -5.43
CA ILE A 81 4.43 14.01 -4.78
C ILE A 81 4.41 13.22 -3.46
N MET A 82 5.03 12.04 -3.41
CA MET A 82 5.14 11.23 -2.19
C MET A 82 5.95 11.94 -1.08
N ILE A 83 6.98 12.69 -1.45
CA ILE A 83 7.75 13.50 -0.49
C ILE A 83 6.86 14.61 0.07
N VAL A 84 6.12 15.31 -0.79
CA VAL A 84 5.21 16.38 -0.36
C VAL A 84 4.11 15.85 0.58
N THR A 85 3.50 14.70 0.28
CA THR A 85 2.49 14.09 1.14
C THR A 85 3.06 13.65 2.48
N THR A 86 4.25 13.06 2.49
CA THR A 86 4.93 12.64 3.73
C THR A 86 5.30 13.84 4.60
N LEU A 87 5.75 14.94 3.99
CA LEU A 87 6.04 16.20 4.71
C LEU A 87 4.77 16.80 5.31
N LEU A 88 3.66 16.79 4.57
CA LEU A 88 2.38 17.24 5.10
C LEU A 88 1.92 16.36 6.27
N GLN A 89 2.03 15.04 6.14
CA GLN A 89 1.72 14.11 7.23
C GLN A 89 2.59 14.37 8.46
N PHE A 90 3.88 14.69 8.28
CA PHE A 90 4.77 15.09 9.36
C PHE A 90 4.32 16.39 10.04
N MET A 91 3.89 17.40 9.29
CA MET A 91 3.35 18.65 9.85
C MET A 91 2.11 18.39 10.70
N PHE A 92 1.15 17.61 10.18
CA PHE A 92 -0.04 17.22 10.94
C PHE A 92 0.28 16.35 12.15
N ALA A 93 1.31 15.50 12.07
CA ALA A 93 1.78 14.70 13.20
C ALA A 93 2.30 15.59 14.33
N CYS A 94 3.11 16.61 14.01
CA CYS A 94 3.59 17.58 14.99
C CYS A 94 2.44 18.34 15.67
N ILE A 95 1.44 18.78 14.89
CA ILE A 95 0.22 19.42 15.43
C ILE A 95 -0.54 18.43 16.33
N GLY A 96 -0.74 17.19 15.88
CA GLY A 96 -1.42 16.15 16.64
C GLY A 96 -0.72 15.83 17.97
N VAL A 97 0.61 15.80 18.00
CA VAL A 97 1.38 15.62 19.24
C VAL A 97 1.10 16.78 20.21
N GLN A 98 1.11 18.03 19.74
CA GLN A 98 0.81 19.17 20.60
C GLN A 98 -0.63 19.13 21.17
N LEU A 99 -1.58 18.61 20.40
CA LEU A 99 -2.98 18.53 20.82
C LEU A 99 -3.28 17.35 21.74
N PHE A 100 -2.69 16.17 21.50
CA PHE A 100 -3.15 14.90 22.07
C PHE A 100 -2.11 14.13 22.89
N LYS A 101 -0.88 14.64 23.03
CA LYS A 101 0.18 13.97 23.82
C LYS A 101 -0.30 13.63 25.23
N GLY A 102 -0.20 12.35 25.59
CA GLY A 102 -0.55 11.86 26.92
C GLY A 102 -2.04 11.85 27.24
N LYS A 103 -2.93 12.13 26.27
CA LYS A 103 -4.39 12.22 26.49
C LYS A 103 -5.19 11.00 26.04
N PHE A 104 -4.51 9.99 25.48
CA PHE A 104 -5.15 8.77 24.94
C PHE A 104 -5.08 7.58 25.92
N TYR A 105 -4.63 7.83 27.14
CA TYR A 105 -4.64 6.86 28.20
C TYR A 105 -6.05 6.69 28.76
N ARG A 106 -6.38 5.45 29.13
CA ARG A 106 -7.64 5.11 29.78
C ARG A 106 -7.44 3.99 30.78
N CYS A 107 -8.28 3.97 31.80
CA CYS A 107 -8.40 2.80 32.65
C CYS A 107 -9.28 1.75 31.94
N THR A 108 -9.08 0.47 32.27
CA THR A 108 -10.02 -0.60 31.87
C THR A 108 -11.39 -0.45 32.55
N ASP A 109 -11.46 0.24 33.69
CA ASP A 109 -12.66 0.61 34.43
C ASP A 109 -13.02 2.07 34.13
N GLU A 110 -14.14 2.30 33.44
CA GLU A 110 -14.58 3.64 33.00
C GLU A 110 -14.91 4.59 34.18
N ALA A 111 -15.14 4.05 35.38
CA ALA A 111 -15.39 4.86 36.56
C ALA A 111 -14.13 5.55 37.10
N LYS A 112 -12.93 5.13 36.67
CA LYS A 112 -11.64 5.67 37.16
C LYS A 112 -10.94 6.49 36.08
N GLN A 113 -10.63 7.74 36.40
CA GLN A 113 -10.01 8.68 35.47
C GLN A 113 -8.51 8.88 35.72
N ASN A 114 -7.99 8.54 36.91
CA ASN A 114 -6.61 8.80 37.26
C ASN A 114 -5.81 7.50 37.30
N PRO A 115 -4.50 7.52 36.96
CA PRO A 115 -3.64 6.34 36.99
C PRO A 115 -3.43 5.79 38.41
N GLU A 116 -3.49 6.64 39.43
CA GLU A 116 -3.38 6.20 40.84
C GLU A 116 -4.61 5.44 41.30
N ASP A 117 -5.80 5.85 40.84
CA ASP A 117 -7.08 5.22 41.17
C ASP A 117 -7.35 3.96 40.32
N CYS A 118 -6.68 3.82 39.18
CA CYS A 118 -6.77 2.67 38.28
C CYS A 118 -5.93 1.48 38.79
N ARG A 119 -6.20 1.03 40.02
CA ARG A 119 -5.51 -0.10 40.66
C ARG A 119 -6.50 -1.09 41.28
N GLY A 120 -6.04 -2.33 41.46
CA GLY A 120 -6.84 -3.41 42.04
C GLY A 120 -7.76 -4.07 41.03
N ILE A 121 -8.89 -4.60 41.50
CA ILE A 121 -9.84 -5.37 40.69
C ILE A 121 -11.15 -4.63 40.49
N PHE A 122 -11.82 -4.91 39.37
CA PHE A 122 -13.17 -4.43 39.05
C PHE A 122 -14.01 -5.56 38.48
N ILE A 123 -15.33 -5.38 38.55
CA ILE A 123 -16.31 -6.37 38.10
C ILE A 123 -16.80 -5.98 36.71
N VAL A 124 -16.83 -6.95 35.81
CA VAL A 124 -17.38 -6.82 34.46
C VAL A 124 -18.60 -7.70 34.34
N TYR A 125 -19.70 -7.11 33.90
CA TYR A 125 -20.94 -7.81 33.57
C TYR A 125 -20.95 -8.09 32.08
N LYS A 126 -20.89 -9.38 31.70
CA LYS A 126 -20.90 -9.77 30.29
C LYS A 126 -22.32 -9.58 29.75
N ASP A 127 -22.47 -8.80 28.69
CA ASP A 127 -23.76 -8.54 28.03
C ASP A 127 -24.85 -7.98 28.98
N GLY A 128 -24.45 -7.33 30.08
CA GLY A 128 -25.36 -6.81 31.10
C GLY A 128 -25.95 -7.87 32.03
N ASP A 129 -25.49 -9.13 31.97
CA ASP A 129 -25.88 -10.19 32.90
C ASP A 129 -25.30 -9.90 34.29
N VAL A 130 -26.18 -9.58 35.24
CA VAL A 130 -25.83 -9.24 36.63
C VAL A 130 -25.60 -10.50 37.47
N ASP A 131 -26.09 -11.65 37.04
CA ASP A 131 -26.05 -12.90 37.81
C ASP A 131 -24.66 -13.57 37.74
N ASN A 132 -23.89 -13.30 36.68
CA ASN A 132 -22.57 -13.90 36.44
C ASN A 132 -21.45 -12.84 36.32
N PRO A 133 -21.05 -12.18 37.42
CA PRO A 133 -19.99 -11.19 37.40
C PRO A 133 -18.61 -11.81 37.14
N MET A 134 -17.83 -11.22 36.24
CA MET A 134 -16.45 -11.60 36.00
C MET A 134 -15.50 -10.60 36.67
N VAL A 135 -14.50 -11.07 37.40
CA VAL A 135 -13.49 -10.21 38.02
C VAL A 135 -12.32 -10.00 37.05
N ARG A 136 -11.88 -8.75 36.87
CA ARG A 136 -10.69 -8.40 36.09
C ARG A 136 -9.83 -7.39 36.84
N GLU A 137 -8.54 -7.37 36.52
CA GLU A 137 -7.60 -6.38 37.04
C GLU A 137 -7.75 -5.04 36.31
N ARG A 138 -7.65 -3.94 37.06
CA ARG A 138 -7.59 -2.59 36.49
C ARG A 138 -6.21 -2.34 35.91
N VAL A 139 -6.17 -1.95 34.64
CA VAL A 139 -4.92 -1.60 33.95
C VAL A 139 -5.05 -0.23 33.32
N TRP A 140 -4.09 0.65 33.63
CA TRP A 140 -3.93 1.92 32.93
C TRP A 140 -3.20 1.67 31.61
N GLN A 141 -3.91 1.84 30.51
CA GLN A 141 -3.40 1.48 29.18
C GLN A 141 -3.52 2.64 28.21
N ASN A 142 -2.53 2.75 27.33
CA ASN A 142 -2.56 3.69 26.21
C ASN A 142 -3.30 3.07 25.02
N SER A 143 -3.78 3.92 24.11
CA SER A 143 -4.28 3.48 22.81
C SER A 143 -3.13 3.00 21.91
N ASP A 144 -3.37 1.91 21.15
CA ASP A 144 -2.40 1.36 20.20
C ASP A 144 -1.91 2.41 19.19
N PHE A 145 -2.85 3.23 18.70
CA PHE A 145 -2.57 4.43 17.93
C PHE A 145 -2.74 5.65 18.84
N ASN A 146 -1.66 6.39 19.03
CA ASN A 146 -1.58 7.57 19.92
C ASN A 146 -0.68 8.65 19.30
N PHE A 147 -0.61 9.80 19.98
CA PHE A 147 0.12 10.99 19.56
C PHE A 147 1.19 11.40 20.59
N ASP A 148 1.78 10.44 21.31
CA ASP A 148 2.77 10.74 22.35
C ASP A 148 4.12 11.21 21.76
N ASN A 149 4.45 10.75 20.56
CA ASN A 149 5.61 11.17 19.80
C ASN A 149 5.27 11.29 18.31
N VAL A 150 6.14 11.95 17.54
CA VAL A 150 5.86 12.24 16.13
C VAL A 150 5.75 10.96 15.30
N LEU A 151 6.52 9.92 15.60
CA LEU A 151 6.47 8.66 14.86
C LEU A 151 5.15 7.91 15.10
N SER A 152 4.68 7.83 16.35
CA SER A 152 3.38 7.24 16.67
C SER A 152 2.23 8.04 16.08
N ALA A 153 2.31 9.38 16.12
CA ALA A 153 1.35 10.26 15.46
C ALA A 153 1.32 10.05 13.94
N MET A 154 2.49 9.92 13.29
CA MET A 154 2.55 9.60 11.86
C MET A 154 1.90 8.24 11.55
N MET A 155 2.11 7.22 12.39
CA MET A 155 1.46 5.91 12.23
C MET A 155 -0.06 5.99 12.41
N ALA A 156 -0.53 6.76 13.40
CA ALA A 156 -1.96 6.98 13.61
C ALA A 156 -2.60 7.77 12.45
N LEU A 157 -1.91 8.79 11.94
CA LEU A 157 -2.35 9.54 10.75
C LEU A 157 -2.29 8.69 9.47
N PHE A 158 -1.39 7.70 9.40
CA PHE A 158 -1.35 6.75 8.30
C PHE A 158 -2.61 5.87 8.28
N THR A 159 -3.08 5.36 9.41
CA THR A 159 -4.34 4.59 9.45
C THR A 159 -5.55 5.46 9.09
N VAL A 160 -5.54 6.74 9.49
CA VAL A 160 -6.56 7.70 9.05
C VAL A 160 -6.50 7.93 7.54
N SER A 161 -5.29 8.03 6.95
CA SER A 161 -5.13 8.21 5.50
C SER A 161 -5.62 7.03 4.66
N THR A 162 -5.61 5.82 5.22
CA THR A 162 -6.15 4.62 4.58
C THR A 162 -7.65 4.44 4.83
N PHE A 163 -8.28 5.36 5.58
CA PHE A 163 -9.66 5.27 6.06
C PHE A 163 -9.97 4.02 6.90
N GLU A 164 -8.96 3.46 7.56
CA GLU A 164 -9.12 2.26 8.39
C GLU A 164 -9.14 2.65 9.87
N GLY A 165 -10.24 2.33 10.57
CA GLY A 165 -10.36 2.58 12.01
C GLY A 165 -10.34 4.06 12.42
N TRP A 166 -10.42 5.01 11.48
CA TRP A 166 -10.37 6.44 11.76
C TRP A 166 -11.51 6.95 12.67
N PRO A 167 -12.76 6.41 12.65
CA PRO A 167 -13.80 6.87 13.57
C PRO A 167 -13.46 6.52 15.02
N ALA A 168 -12.88 5.35 15.26
CA ALA A 168 -12.46 4.95 16.61
C ALA A 168 -11.34 5.85 17.16
N LEU A 169 -10.42 6.29 16.30
CA LEU A 169 -9.39 7.26 16.69
C LEU A 169 -9.97 8.66 16.92
N LEU A 170 -10.92 9.07 16.07
CA LEU A 170 -11.63 10.34 16.21
C LEU A 170 -12.40 10.39 17.53
N TYR A 171 -13.18 9.36 17.88
CA TYR A 171 -13.94 9.35 19.13
C TYR A 171 -13.02 9.41 20.35
N LYS A 172 -11.91 8.65 20.36
CA LYS A 172 -10.88 8.77 21.40
C LYS A 172 -10.30 10.19 21.49
N ALA A 173 -10.15 10.88 20.37
CA ALA A 173 -9.67 12.25 20.35
C ALA A 173 -10.72 13.26 20.86
N ILE A 174 -12.00 13.08 20.51
CA ILE A 174 -13.12 13.87 21.03
C ILE A 174 -13.23 13.73 22.54
N ASP A 175 -13.09 12.51 23.04
CA ASP A 175 -13.18 12.22 24.47
C ASP A 175 -11.89 12.59 25.24
N SER A 176 -10.85 13.07 24.54
CA SER A 176 -9.56 13.39 25.16
C SER A 176 -9.68 14.57 26.12
N ASN A 177 -9.21 14.39 27.36
CA ASN A 177 -9.27 15.41 28.41
C ASN A 177 -7.91 16.12 28.62
N ALA A 178 -7.23 15.85 29.74
CA ALA A 178 -5.93 16.41 30.07
C ALA A 178 -4.86 15.30 30.05
N GLU A 179 -3.60 15.71 30.16
CA GLU A 179 -2.48 14.77 30.17
C GLU A 179 -2.60 13.83 31.39
N ASN A 180 -2.50 12.51 31.16
CA ASN A 180 -2.64 11.46 32.17
C ASN A 180 -4.00 11.44 32.89
N ILE A 181 -5.05 11.96 32.27
CA ILE A 181 -6.42 11.85 32.76
C ILE A 181 -7.26 11.08 31.73
N GLY A 182 -8.16 10.24 32.23
CA GLY A 182 -9.04 9.40 31.43
C GLY A 182 -10.00 10.21 30.57
N PRO A 183 -10.61 9.54 29.57
CA PRO A 183 -11.51 10.20 28.64
C PRO A 183 -12.78 10.71 29.34
N VAL A 184 -13.32 11.80 28.82
CA VAL A 184 -14.63 12.35 29.19
C VAL A 184 -15.50 12.36 27.93
N TYR A 185 -16.63 11.67 27.98
CA TYR A 185 -17.51 11.51 26.82
C TYR A 185 -17.94 12.86 26.23
N ASN A 186 -17.73 13.03 24.92
CA ASN A 186 -18.08 14.23 24.16
C ASN A 186 -17.49 15.54 24.71
N TYR A 187 -16.29 15.49 25.28
CA TYR A 187 -15.68 16.67 25.91
C TYR A 187 -15.23 17.75 24.91
N ARG A 188 -14.55 17.36 23.82
CA ARG A 188 -13.98 18.28 22.83
C ARG A 188 -14.33 17.90 21.40
N VAL A 189 -15.60 18.08 21.04
CA VAL A 189 -16.15 17.74 19.72
C VAL A 189 -15.48 18.56 18.60
N GLU A 190 -14.99 19.76 18.90
CA GLU A 190 -14.26 20.65 17.98
C GLU A 190 -12.98 20.02 17.40
N ILE A 191 -12.38 19.04 18.09
CA ILE A 191 -11.22 18.28 17.58
C ILE A 191 -11.54 17.54 16.27
N SER A 192 -12.82 17.24 16.01
CA SER A 192 -13.25 16.62 14.75
C SER A 192 -12.78 17.38 13.52
N ILE A 193 -12.68 18.71 13.61
CA ILE A 193 -12.22 19.57 12.52
C ILE A 193 -10.79 19.20 12.09
N PHE A 194 -9.90 18.85 13.02
CA PHE A 194 -8.53 18.42 12.74
C PHE A 194 -8.50 17.19 11.81
N PHE A 195 -9.29 16.16 12.14
CA PHE A 195 -9.34 14.92 11.35
C PHE A 195 -10.01 15.12 10.00
N ILE A 196 -11.11 15.89 9.95
CA ILE A 196 -11.83 16.14 8.69
C ILE A 196 -10.95 16.95 7.71
N ILE A 197 -10.27 17.98 8.18
CA ILE A 197 -9.33 18.76 7.35
C ILE A 197 -8.19 17.86 6.85
N TYR A 198 -7.58 17.07 7.75
CA TYR A 198 -6.52 16.15 7.37
C TYR A 198 -6.99 15.15 6.29
N ILE A 199 -8.17 14.56 6.47
CA ILE A 199 -8.77 13.62 5.51
C ILE A 199 -8.97 14.27 4.15
N ILE A 200 -9.56 15.47 4.09
CA ILE A 200 -9.81 16.17 2.81
C ILE A 200 -8.49 16.43 2.09
N ILE A 201 -7.48 16.96 2.79
CA ILE A 201 -6.21 17.30 2.16
C ILE A 201 -5.51 16.02 1.67
N ILE A 202 -5.42 14.97 2.50
CA ILE A 202 -4.75 13.73 2.10
C ILE A 202 -5.50 13.02 0.97
N ALA A 203 -6.83 13.00 0.98
CA ALA A 203 -7.62 12.42 -0.11
C ALA A 203 -7.34 13.13 -1.45
N PHE A 204 -7.25 14.46 -1.44
CA PHE A 204 -6.90 15.23 -2.63
C PHE A 204 -5.51 14.85 -3.16
N PHE A 205 -4.51 14.76 -2.27
CA PHE A 205 -3.17 14.33 -2.68
C PHE A 205 -3.11 12.88 -3.17
N MET A 206 -3.85 11.96 -2.54
CA MET A 206 -3.93 10.56 -2.97
C MET A 206 -4.52 10.45 -4.38
N MET A 207 -5.56 11.23 -4.69
CA MET A 207 -6.10 11.31 -6.05
C MET A 207 -5.05 11.84 -7.04
N ASN A 208 -4.31 12.89 -6.67
CA ASN A 208 -3.25 13.45 -7.52
C ASN A 208 -2.12 12.45 -7.78
N ILE A 209 -1.75 11.62 -6.80
CA ILE A 209 -0.77 10.54 -6.98
C ILE A 209 -1.28 9.52 -8.00
N PHE A 210 -2.54 9.10 -7.88
CA PHE A 210 -3.14 8.14 -8.81
C PHE A 210 -3.20 8.69 -10.24
N VAL A 211 -3.68 9.93 -10.40
CA VAL A 211 -3.73 10.61 -11.72
C VAL A 211 -2.33 10.77 -12.30
N GLY A 212 -1.36 11.22 -11.51
CA GLY A 212 0.03 11.36 -11.93
C GLY A 212 0.65 10.04 -12.40
N PHE A 213 0.41 8.95 -11.68
CA PHE A 213 0.84 7.61 -12.10
C PHE A 213 0.24 7.22 -13.45
N VAL A 214 -1.09 7.34 -13.59
CA VAL A 214 -1.80 6.98 -14.82
C VAL A 214 -1.24 7.78 -16.00
N ILE A 215 -1.13 9.10 -15.89
CA ILE A 215 -0.60 9.95 -16.97
C ILE A 215 0.81 9.53 -17.38
N VAL A 216 1.72 9.33 -16.42
CA VAL A 216 3.10 8.91 -16.72
C VAL A 216 3.10 7.56 -17.42
N THR A 217 2.33 6.57 -16.93
CA THR A 217 2.28 5.26 -17.57
C THR A 217 1.71 5.32 -18.99
N PHE A 218 0.70 6.15 -19.23
CA PHE A 218 0.09 6.33 -20.56
C PHE A 218 1.02 7.06 -21.52
N GLN A 219 1.76 8.08 -21.06
CA GLN A 219 2.77 8.75 -21.88
C GLN A 219 3.93 7.79 -22.21
N GLU A 220 4.40 7.06 -21.21
CA GLU A 220 5.57 6.20 -21.38
C GLU A 220 5.26 4.99 -22.29
N GLN A 221 4.10 4.35 -22.14
CA GLN A 221 3.67 3.27 -23.06
C GLN A 221 3.17 3.82 -24.41
N GLY A 222 2.46 4.94 -24.40
CA GLY A 222 1.81 5.51 -25.56
C GLY A 222 2.76 6.22 -26.52
N GLU A 223 3.86 6.80 -26.03
CA GLU A 223 4.80 7.58 -26.85
C GLU A 223 6.13 6.85 -27.11
N GLN A 224 6.53 5.86 -26.30
CA GLN A 224 7.79 5.11 -26.55
C GLN A 224 7.77 4.36 -27.87
N GLU A 225 6.62 3.80 -28.28
CA GLU A 225 6.51 3.07 -29.56
C GLU A 225 6.67 3.95 -30.80
N TYR A 226 6.57 5.29 -30.64
CA TYR A 226 6.50 6.25 -31.74
C TYR A 226 7.63 7.29 -31.73
N LYS A 227 8.43 7.38 -30.67
CA LYS A 227 9.50 8.40 -30.51
C LYS A 227 10.51 8.49 -31.66
N ASN A 228 10.72 7.40 -32.41
CA ASN A 228 11.68 7.33 -33.52
C ASN A 228 11.03 6.92 -34.86
N CYS A 229 9.71 7.05 -34.99
CA CYS A 229 9.00 6.72 -36.22
C CYS A 229 8.62 7.98 -36.99
N GLU A 230 8.76 7.95 -38.32
CA GLU A 230 8.30 9.05 -39.19
C GLU A 230 6.78 9.17 -39.23
N LEU A 231 6.06 8.08 -38.93
CA LEU A 231 4.61 8.02 -38.95
C LEU A 231 4.01 8.18 -37.56
N ASP A 232 3.01 9.06 -37.46
CA ASP A 232 2.18 9.24 -36.26
C ASP A 232 1.31 8.01 -35.96
N LYS A 233 0.84 7.89 -34.72
CA LYS A 233 -0.01 6.79 -34.24
C LYS A 233 -1.23 6.55 -35.14
N ASN A 234 -1.90 7.62 -35.55
CA ASN A 234 -3.07 7.52 -36.43
C ASN A 234 -2.71 6.99 -37.83
N GLN A 235 -1.60 7.47 -38.39
CA GLN A 235 -1.14 7.02 -39.71
C GLN A 235 -0.74 5.55 -39.69
N ARG A 236 -0.06 5.11 -38.62
CA ARG A 236 0.34 3.73 -38.43
C ARG A 236 -0.87 2.80 -38.26
N GLN A 237 -1.90 3.24 -37.52
CA GLN A 237 -3.14 2.49 -37.39
C GLN A 237 -3.86 2.34 -38.74
N CYS A 238 -3.86 3.38 -39.58
CA CYS A 238 -4.40 3.31 -40.95
C CYS A 238 -3.60 2.34 -41.84
N VAL A 239 -2.27 2.41 -41.80
CA VAL A 239 -1.39 1.52 -42.58
C VAL A 239 -1.55 0.07 -42.12
N GLU A 240 -1.57 -0.15 -40.80
CA GLU A 240 -1.76 -1.48 -40.23
C GLU A 240 -3.13 -2.05 -40.59
N TYR A 241 -4.18 -1.24 -40.52
CA TYR A 241 -5.51 -1.65 -40.98
C TYR A 241 -5.50 -1.98 -42.47
N ALA A 242 -4.90 -1.13 -43.31
CA ALA A 242 -4.83 -1.38 -44.76
C ALA A 242 -4.06 -2.68 -45.10
N LEU A 243 -2.99 -2.98 -44.37
CA LEU A 243 -2.18 -4.19 -44.57
C LEU A 243 -2.81 -5.46 -44.00
N LYS A 244 -3.52 -5.35 -42.86
CA LYS A 244 -4.12 -6.50 -42.16
C LYS A 244 -5.58 -6.74 -42.54
N ALA A 245 -6.25 -5.78 -43.19
CA ALA A 245 -7.63 -5.91 -43.60
C ALA A 245 -7.80 -7.14 -44.49
N ARG A 246 -8.76 -7.98 -44.12
CA ARG A 246 -9.17 -9.13 -44.93
C ARG A 246 -10.56 -8.85 -45.47
N PRO A 247 -10.86 -9.26 -46.71
CA PRO A 247 -12.18 -9.06 -47.28
C PRO A 247 -13.23 -9.76 -46.42
N LEU A 248 -14.31 -9.05 -46.12
CA LEU A 248 -15.48 -9.63 -45.49
C LEU A 248 -16.14 -10.58 -46.50
N ARG A 249 -16.36 -11.84 -46.10
CA ARG A 249 -17.07 -12.81 -46.93
C ARG A 249 -18.56 -12.46 -46.92
N ARG A 250 -19.03 -11.83 -47.98
CA ARG A 250 -20.46 -11.64 -48.23
C ARG A 250 -20.98 -12.80 -49.08
N TYR A 251 -21.86 -13.61 -48.51
CA TYR A 251 -22.53 -14.65 -49.27
C TYR A 251 -23.66 -14.02 -50.09
N ILE A 252 -23.56 -14.12 -51.42
CA ILE A 252 -24.60 -13.73 -52.36
C ILE A 252 -25.01 -14.99 -53.13
N PRO A 253 -26.24 -15.49 -52.96
CA PRO A 253 -26.69 -16.71 -53.63
C PRO A 253 -26.83 -16.48 -55.15
N LYS A 254 -26.45 -17.49 -55.94
CA LYS A 254 -26.52 -17.44 -57.42
C LYS A 254 -27.91 -17.79 -57.97
N ASN A 255 -28.70 -18.58 -57.23
CA ASN A 255 -30.02 -19.04 -57.68
C ASN A 255 -31.04 -17.87 -57.56
N PRO A 256 -31.79 -17.54 -58.63
CA PRO A 256 -32.76 -16.43 -58.63
C PRO A 256 -33.78 -16.49 -57.48
N TYR A 257 -34.26 -17.69 -57.13
CA TYR A 257 -35.24 -17.86 -56.05
C TYR A 257 -34.61 -17.63 -54.66
N GLN A 258 -33.39 -18.12 -54.45
CA GLN A 258 -32.63 -17.89 -53.22
C GLN A 258 -32.21 -16.42 -53.09
N TYR A 259 -31.90 -15.75 -54.20
CA TYR A 259 -31.58 -14.32 -54.22
C TYR A 259 -32.77 -13.48 -53.77
N LYS A 260 -33.99 -13.82 -54.21
CA LYS A 260 -35.22 -13.12 -53.81
C LYS A 260 -35.47 -13.19 -52.30
N PHE A 261 -35.24 -14.36 -51.71
CA PHE A 261 -35.32 -14.55 -50.25
C PHE A 261 -34.20 -13.82 -49.51
N TRP A 262 -32.96 -13.94 -49.99
CA TRP A 262 -31.80 -13.25 -49.42
C TRP A 262 -31.96 -11.73 -49.45
N TYR A 263 -32.53 -11.19 -50.51
CA TYR A 263 -32.82 -9.75 -50.64
C TYR A 263 -33.88 -9.31 -49.61
N MET A 264 -34.95 -10.08 -49.42
CA MET A 264 -35.98 -9.79 -48.42
C MET A 264 -35.44 -9.82 -46.98
N VAL A 265 -34.52 -10.74 -46.67
CA VAL A 265 -33.89 -10.84 -45.33
C VAL A 265 -32.90 -9.70 -45.08
N ASN A 266 -32.20 -9.23 -46.11
CA ASN A 266 -31.19 -8.17 -45.99
C ASN A 266 -31.69 -6.77 -46.38
N SER A 267 -32.94 -6.63 -46.81
CA SER A 267 -33.56 -5.32 -47.00
C SER A 267 -33.99 -4.77 -45.64
N THR A 268 -33.20 -3.84 -45.12
CA THR A 268 -33.69 -2.86 -44.12
C THR A 268 -34.76 -1.97 -44.73
#